data_AF-D1C0Y4-F1
#
_entry.id   AF-D1C0Y4-F1
#
_cell.length_a   1.000
_cell.length_b   1.000
_cell.length_c   1.000
_cell.angle_alpha   90.00
_cell.angle_beta   90.00
_cell.angle_gamma   90.00
#
_symmetry.space_group_name_H-M   'P 1'
#
loop_
_entity.id
_entity.type
_entity.pdbx_description
1 polymer ?
#
loop_
_entity_poly.entity_id
_entity_poly.type
_entity_poly.pdbx_seq_one_letter_code
_entity_poly.pdbx_strand_id
1 'polypeptide(L)'
;MGRGPSTAPAPHRVTTWTRVNAWTGYLILGLPAALALPALAATITKFGLWATLTGAAVSALAAIGPVAAWTIYTRRRPSTRRGAQIWLATAAVVLTALWVSPLFFWTGPVVVLLVSELARALFEHRRRIRAARLEEA
;
A
#
# COMPACT_ATOMS: atom_id res chain seq x y z
N MET A 1 -20.36 2.50 45.68
CA MET A 1 -20.05 3.19 44.41
C MET A 1 -19.30 2.22 43.50
N GLY A 2 -20.01 1.46 42.66
CA GLY A 2 -19.39 0.50 41.74
C GLY A 2 -18.86 1.19 40.50
N ARG A 3 -17.54 1.09 40.25
CA ARG A 3 -16.96 1.42 38.95
C ARG A 3 -17.44 0.36 37.95
N GLY A 4 -18.33 0.74 37.04
CA GLY A 4 -18.70 -0.11 35.91
C GLY A 4 -17.47 -0.44 35.04
N PRO A 5 -17.50 -1.57 34.31
CA PRO A 5 -16.40 -1.95 33.43
C PRO A 5 -16.18 -0.84 32.40
N SER A 6 -14.97 -0.27 32.42
CA SER A 6 -14.49 0.70 31.44
C SER A 6 -14.64 0.11 30.03
N THR A 7 -15.64 0.58 29.29
CA THR A 7 -15.88 0.30 27.86
C THR A 7 -14.89 1.05 26.95
N ALA A 8 -13.66 1.26 27.41
CA ALA A 8 -12.61 1.81 26.58
C ALA A 8 -12.33 0.77 25.47
N PRO A 9 -12.52 1.10 24.17
CA PRO A 9 -12.22 0.18 23.09
C PRO A 9 -10.76 -0.23 23.22
N ALA A 10 -10.52 -1.54 23.32
CA ALA A 10 -9.17 -2.09 23.47
C ALA A 10 -8.26 -1.47 22.41
N PRO A 11 -7.10 -0.89 22.79
CA PRO A 11 -6.21 -0.26 21.83
C PRO A 11 -5.84 -1.30 20.79
N HIS A 12 -6.15 -1.00 19.53
CA HIS A 12 -5.99 -1.87 18.37
C HIS A 12 -4.49 -2.22 18.24
N ARG A 13 -4.04 -3.28 18.94
CA ARG A 13 -2.62 -3.65 19.03
C ARG A 13 -2.06 -3.78 17.62
N VAL A 14 -1.17 -2.85 17.28
CA VAL A 14 -0.44 -2.89 16.02
C VAL A 14 0.49 -4.09 16.12
N THR A 15 0.19 -5.16 15.39
CA THR A 15 1.06 -6.34 15.41
C THR A 15 2.41 -5.98 14.80
N THR A 16 3.50 -6.57 15.30
CA THR A 16 4.86 -6.41 14.76
C THR A 16 4.87 -6.65 13.24
N TRP A 17 4.12 -7.65 12.79
CA TRP A 17 3.90 -7.94 11.37
C TRP A 17 3.36 -6.74 10.59
N THR A 18 2.37 -6.01 11.11
CA THR A 18 1.76 -4.85 10.41
C THR A 18 2.77 -3.72 10.23
N ARG A 19 3.65 -3.53 11.21
CA ARG A 19 4.72 -2.53 11.14
C ARG A 19 5.79 -2.95 10.13
N VAL A 20 6.23 -4.20 10.17
CA VAL A 20 7.22 -4.75 9.21
C VAL A 20 6.68 -4.64 7.79
N ASN A 21 5.46 -5.12 7.53
CA ASN A 21 4.89 -5.12 6.19
C ASN A 21 4.68 -3.69 5.63
N ALA A 22 4.30 -2.73 6.48
CA ALA A 22 4.22 -1.32 6.08
C ALA A 22 5.59 -0.77 5.65
N TRP A 23 6.64 -1.02 6.42
CA TRP A 23 8.01 -0.63 6.09
C TRP A 23 8.53 -1.33 4.85
N THR A 24 8.26 -2.63 4.69
CA THR A 24 8.59 -3.38 3.47
C THR A 24 7.92 -2.74 2.26
N GLY A 25 6.66 -2.34 2.34
CA GLY A 25 6.01 -1.65 1.24
C GLY A 25 6.59 -0.26 0.93
N TYR A 26 7.00 0.50 1.95
CA TYR A 26 7.73 1.76 1.72
C TYR A 26 9.09 1.55 1.06
N LEU A 27 9.81 0.48 1.40
CA LEU A 27 11.09 0.16 0.76
C LEU A 27 10.89 -0.28 -0.70
N ILE A 28 9.97 -1.23 -0.92
CA ILE A 28 9.71 -1.82 -2.24
C ILE A 28 9.17 -0.77 -3.23
N LEU A 29 8.21 0.04 -2.80
CA LEU A 29 7.59 1.04 -3.66
C LEU A 29 8.35 2.37 -3.65
N GLY A 30 8.97 2.72 -2.53
CA GLY A 30 9.67 4.00 -2.35
C GLY A 30 11.00 4.09 -3.09
N LEU A 31 11.71 2.96 -3.28
CA LEU A 31 12.99 2.97 -3.99
C LEU A 31 12.84 3.41 -5.46
N PRO A 32 11.90 2.88 -6.26
CA PRO A 32 11.59 3.42 -7.58
C PRO A 32 11.25 4.92 -7.58
N ALA A 33 10.43 5.37 -6.63
CA ALA A 33 10.07 6.79 -6.53
C ALA A 33 11.27 7.69 -6.20
N ALA A 34 12.14 7.24 -5.28
CA ALA A 34 13.35 7.95 -4.89
C ALA A 34 14.35 8.07 -6.04
N LEU A 35 14.44 7.05 -6.91
CA LEU A 35 15.29 7.07 -8.11
C LEU A 35 14.67 7.88 -9.26
N ALA A 36 13.34 7.93 -9.34
CA ALA A 36 12.63 8.69 -10.38
C ALA A 36 12.84 10.21 -10.25
N LEU A 37 12.93 10.74 -9.02
CA LEU A 37 13.09 12.19 -8.80
C LEU A 37 14.42 12.75 -9.37
N PRO A 38 15.60 12.17 -9.07
CA PRO A 38 16.86 12.58 -9.71
C PRO A 38 16.85 12.37 -11.22
N ALA A 39 16.26 11.26 -11.70
CA ALA A 39 16.18 10.98 -13.13
C ALA A 39 15.34 12.04 -13.87
N LEU A 40 14.22 12.47 -13.28
CA LEU A 40 13.40 13.55 -13.82
C LEU A 40 14.16 14.88 -13.79
N ALA A 41 14.84 15.20 -12.69
CA ALA A 41 15.65 16.41 -12.61
C ALA A 41 16.72 16.44 -13.72
N ALA A 42 17.44 15.34 -13.94
CA ALA A 42 18.42 15.20 -15.00
C ALA A 42 17.81 15.26 -16.41
N THR A 43 16.60 14.75 -16.58
CA THR A 43 15.89 14.79 -17.87
C THR A 43 15.43 16.21 -18.18
N ILE A 44 14.91 16.94 -17.18
CA ILE A 44 14.48 18.34 -17.30
C ILE A 44 15.68 19.23 -17.63
N THR A 45 16.81 19.06 -16.95
CA THR A 45 18.00 19.87 -17.21
C THR A 45 18.59 19.61 -18.60
N LYS A 46 18.51 18.38 -19.11
CA LYS A 46 19.08 18.00 -20.41
C LYS A 46 18.16 18.28 -21.60
N PHE A 47 16.86 18.05 -21.46
CA PHE A 47 15.89 18.08 -22.57
C PHE A 47 14.78 19.13 -22.41
N GLY A 48 14.77 19.85 -21.30
CA GLY A 48 13.72 20.82 -20.98
C GLY A 48 12.45 20.18 -20.42
N LEU A 49 11.62 21.01 -19.80
CA LEU A 49 10.41 20.57 -19.10
C LEU A 49 9.38 19.94 -20.05
N TRP A 50 9.21 20.50 -21.25
CA TRP A 50 8.17 20.07 -22.18
C TRP A 50 8.43 18.68 -22.77
N ALA A 51 9.67 18.39 -23.15
CA ALA A 51 10.08 17.05 -23.60
C ALA A 51 9.99 16.02 -22.47
N THR A 52 10.28 16.44 -21.23
CA THR A 52 10.13 15.56 -20.06
C THR A 52 8.66 15.23 -19.79
N LEU A 53 7.76 16.21 -19.93
CA LEU A 53 6.32 16.00 -19.71
C LEU A 53 5.71 15.08 -20.77
N THR A 54 6.11 15.19 -22.03
CA THR A 54 5.57 14.33 -23.09
C THR A 54 6.21 12.94 -23.12
N GLY A 55 7.47 12.80 -22.72
CA GLY A 55 8.22 11.54 -22.80
C GLY A 55 8.36 10.73 -21.50
N ALA A 56 8.36 11.39 -20.34
CA ALA A 56 8.72 10.75 -19.06
C ALA A 56 7.63 10.86 -17.97
N ALA A 57 6.57 11.66 -18.19
CA ALA A 57 5.53 11.85 -17.17
C ALA A 57 4.80 10.56 -16.79
N VAL A 58 4.48 9.69 -17.75
CA VAL A 58 3.80 8.42 -17.49
C VAL A 58 4.68 7.51 -16.63
N SER A 59 5.96 7.38 -16.98
CA SER A 59 6.94 6.58 -16.22
C SER A 59 7.18 7.14 -14.83
N ALA A 60 7.21 8.48 -14.68
CA ALA A 60 7.30 9.15 -13.39
C ALA A 60 6.09 8.85 -12.50
N LEU A 61 4.88 8.95 -13.05
CA LEU A 61 3.64 8.63 -12.35
C LEU A 61 3.58 7.15 -11.97
N ALA A 62 4.06 6.25 -12.84
CA ALA A 62 4.18 4.82 -12.54
C ALA A 62 5.17 4.55 -11.40
N ALA A 63 6.24 5.33 -11.25
CA ALA A 63 7.17 5.18 -10.14
C ALA A 63 6.65 5.76 -8.81
N ILE A 64 5.97 6.92 -8.86
CA ILE A 64 5.57 7.68 -7.66
C ILE A 64 4.16 7.30 -7.16
N GLY A 65 3.23 7.03 -8.08
CA GLY A 65 1.84 6.71 -7.79
C GLY A 65 1.65 5.52 -6.82
N PRO A 66 2.38 4.40 -6.99
CA PRO A 66 2.34 3.26 -6.06
C PRO A 66 2.65 3.64 -4.61
N VAL A 67 3.63 4.51 -4.37
CA VAL A 67 4.00 4.97 -3.02
C VAL A 67 2.91 5.82 -2.40
N ALA A 68 2.34 6.75 -3.18
CA ALA A 68 1.25 7.59 -2.71
C ALA A 68 0.04 6.73 -2.32
N ALA A 69 -0.33 5.77 -3.16
CA ALA A 69 -1.42 4.84 -2.89
C ALA A 69 -1.14 3.97 -1.64
N TRP A 70 0.07 3.44 -1.49
CA TRP A 70 0.48 2.69 -0.30
C TRP A 70 0.45 3.53 0.99
N THR A 71 0.85 4.79 0.91
CA THR A 71 0.80 5.74 2.03
C THR A 71 -0.65 6.00 2.45
N ILE A 72 -1.56 6.16 1.49
CA ILE A 72 -2.99 6.34 1.76
C ILE A 72 -3.57 5.07 2.41
N TYR A 73 -3.23 3.89 1.88
CA TYR A 73 -3.64 2.60 2.42
C TYR A 73 -3.18 2.40 3.87
N THR A 74 -1.89 2.62 4.16
CA THR A 74 -1.34 2.43 5.51
C THR A 74 -1.90 3.42 6.54
N ARG A 75 -2.27 4.64 6.12
CA ARG A 75 -2.96 5.63 6.96
C ARG A 75 -4.42 5.27 7.23
N ARG A 76 -5.11 4.68 6.24
CA ARG A 76 -6.53 4.30 6.35
C ARG A 76 -6.65 2.79 6.53
N ARG A 77 -6.38 2.33 7.76
CA ARG A 77 -6.39 0.89 8.11
C ARG A 77 -7.64 0.16 7.59
N PRO A 78 -7.49 -1.07 7.06
CA PRO A 78 -8.56 -1.79 6.39
C PRO A 78 -9.43 -2.61 7.35
N SER A 79 -9.87 -2.02 8.46
CA SER A 79 -10.86 -2.69 9.31
C SER A 79 -12.29 -2.58 8.76
N THR A 80 -12.50 -1.74 7.74
CA THR A 80 -13.82 -1.45 7.15
C THR A 80 -13.86 -1.79 5.65
N ARG A 81 -15.07 -1.98 5.10
CA ARG A 81 -15.33 -2.26 3.67
C ARG A 81 -14.64 -1.24 2.73
N ARG A 82 -14.56 0.02 3.17
CA ARG A 82 -13.84 1.10 2.47
C ARG A 82 -12.34 0.84 2.36
N GLY A 83 -11.73 0.25 3.38
CA GLY A 83 -10.29 -0.07 3.34
C GLY A 83 -9.94 -1.22 2.38
N ALA A 84 -10.85 -2.17 2.17
CA ALA A 84 -10.68 -3.20 1.13
C ALA A 84 -10.75 -2.58 -0.28
N GLN A 85 -11.64 -1.62 -0.51
CA GLN A 85 -11.70 -0.86 -1.77
C GLN A 85 -10.43 -0.03 -2.00
N ILE A 86 -9.93 0.65 -0.96
CA ILE A 86 -8.67 1.41 -1.04
C ILE A 86 -7.50 0.48 -1.35
N TRP A 87 -7.47 -0.72 -0.76
CA TRP A 87 -6.46 -1.72 -1.05
C TRP A 87 -6.54 -2.21 -2.50
N LEU A 88 -7.74 -2.55 -3.00
CA LEU A 88 -7.93 -2.98 -4.40
C LEU A 88 -7.51 -1.89 -5.38
N ALA A 89 -7.89 -0.64 -5.12
CA ALA A 89 -7.45 0.50 -5.93
C ALA A 89 -5.93 0.67 -5.89
N THR A 90 -5.31 0.53 -4.71
CA THR A 90 -3.85 0.58 -4.56
C THR A 90 -3.19 -0.55 -5.35
N ALA A 91 -3.68 -1.79 -5.22
CA ALA A 91 -3.17 -2.93 -5.97
C ALA A 91 -3.31 -2.73 -7.49
N ALA A 92 -4.44 -2.21 -7.97
CA ALA A 92 -4.66 -1.92 -9.38
C ALA A 92 -3.70 -0.83 -9.90
N VAL A 93 -3.48 0.24 -9.13
CA VAL A 93 -2.51 1.30 -9.47
C VAL A 93 -1.08 0.74 -9.52
N VAL A 94 -0.71 -0.06 -8.52
CA VAL A 94 0.61 -0.69 -8.42
C VAL A 94 0.85 -1.67 -9.57
N LEU A 95 -0.13 -2.51 -9.90
CA LEU A 95 -0.04 -3.48 -11.01
C LEU A 95 -0.01 -2.79 -12.38
N THR A 96 -0.84 -1.77 -12.58
CA THR A 96 -0.82 -0.96 -13.82
C THR A 96 0.53 -0.27 -13.98
N ALA A 97 1.07 0.30 -12.90
CA ALA A 97 2.39 0.92 -12.90
C ALA A 97 3.49 -0.08 -13.28
N LEU A 98 3.44 -1.31 -12.74
CA LEU A 98 4.38 -2.37 -13.11
C LEU A 98 4.23 -2.81 -14.57
N TRP A 99 3.01 -2.86 -15.10
CA TRP A 99 2.74 -3.27 -16.47
C TRP A 99 3.32 -2.32 -17.52
N VAL A 100 3.23 -1.01 -17.24
CA VAL A 100 3.70 0.04 -18.15
C VAL A 100 5.18 0.37 -17.91
N SER A 101 5.75 -0.09 -16.80
CA SER A 101 7.14 0.17 -16.43
C SER A 101 8.09 -0.90 -16.97
N PRO A 102 9.29 -0.54 -17.45
CA PRO A 102 10.35 -1.50 -17.79
C PRO A 102 10.94 -2.21 -16.54
N LEU A 103 10.45 -1.92 -15.33
CA LEU A 103 10.93 -2.47 -14.07
C LEU A 103 10.43 -3.90 -13.78
N PHE A 104 10.58 -4.81 -14.75
CA PHE A 104 10.17 -6.23 -14.60
C PHE A 104 10.84 -6.95 -13.43
N PHE A 105 12.03 -6.51 -13.00
CA PHE A 105 12.68 -7.08 -11.82
C PHE A 105 11.96 -6.74 -10.50
N TRP A 106 11.18 -5.65 -10.47
CA TRP A 106 10.44 -5.21 -9.28
C TRP A 106 9.09 -5.90 -9.12
N THR A 107 8.61 -6.61 -10.14
CA THR A 107 7.29 -7.26 -10.13
C THR A 107 7.20 -8.33 -9.04
N GLY A 108 8.26 -9.14 -8.86
CA GLY A 108 8.29 -10.21 -7.85
C GLY A 108 8.09 -9.70 -6.42
N PRO A 109 8.94 -8.79 -5.91
CA PRO A 109 8.78 -8.23 -4.56
C PRO A 109 7.42 -7.55 -4.35
N VAL A 110 6.91 -6.85 -5.36
CA VAL A 110 5.62 -6.17 -5.28
C VAL A 110 4.46 -7.16 -5.20
N VAL A 111 4.47 -8.22 -6.01
CA VAL A 111 3.44 -9.27 -5.95
C VAL A 111 3.46 -9.96 -4.58
N VAL A 112 4.64 -10.27 -4.03
CA VAL A 112 4.76 -10.87 -2.69
C VAL A 112 4.16 -9.96 -1.62
N LEU A 113 4.44 -8.65 -1.68
CA LEU A 113 3.86 -7.66 -0.77
C LEU A 113 2.32 -7.61 -0.86
N LEU A 114 1.78 -7.58 -2.08
CA LEU A 114 0.33 -7.54 -2.31
C LEU A 114 -0.34 -8.83 -1.82
N VAL A 115 0.23 -9.99 -2.13
CA VAL A 115 -0.29 -11.29 -1.67
C VAL A 115 -0.23 -11.41 -0.14
N SER A 116 0.86 -10.93 0.48
CA SER A 116 1.02 -10.88 1.94
C SER A 116 -0.11 -10.07 2.61
N GLU A 117 -0.45 -8.89 2.08
CA GLU A 117 -1.60 -8.10 2.58
C GLU A 117 -2.94 -8.75 2.27
N LEU A 118 -3.11 -9.36 1.10
CA LEU A 118 -4.35 -10.08 0.76
C LEU A 118 -4.60 -11.23 1.74
N ALA A 119 -3.56 -12.03 2.02
CA ALA A 119 -3.63 -13.12 2.98
C ALA A 119 -4.04 -12.61 4.36
N ARG A 120 -3.44 -11.52 4.84
CA ARG A 120 -3.83 -10.88 6.11
C ARG A 120 -5.29 -10.46 6.11
N ALA A 121 -5.75 -9.77 5.07
CA ALA A 121 -7.13 -9.30 4.98
C ALA A 121 -8.12 -10.47 5.05
N LEU A 122 -7.80 -11.59 4.38
CA LEU A 122 -8.61 -12.81 4.42
C LEU A 122 -8.59 -13.49 5.81
N PHE A 123 -7.44 -13.59 6.46
CA PHE A 123 -7.33 -14.18 7.80
C PHE A 123 -8.07 -13.35 8.86
N GLU A 124 -7.97 -12.03 8.78
CA GLU A 124 -8.66 -11.10 9.67
C GLU A 124 -10.18 -11.18 9.49
N HIS A 125 -10.67 -11.26 8.25
CA HIS A 125 -12.08 -11.45 7.96
C HIS A 125 -12.61 -12.79 8.49
N ARG A 126 -11.88 -13.89 8.28
CA ARG A 126 -12.23 -15.21 8.81
C ARG A 126 -12.26 -15.25 10.33
N ARG A 127 -11.33 -14.57 11.00
CA ARG A 127 -11.33 -14.44 12.47
C ARG A 127 -12.60 -13.78 12.98
N ARG A 128 -13.04 -12.68 12.35
CA ARG A 128 -14.27 -11.98 12.76
C ARG A 128 -15.53 -12.83 12.57
N ILE A 129 -15.63 -13.56 11.45
CA ILE A 129 -16.75 -14.47 11.22
C ILE A 129 -16.80 -15.57 12.28
N ARG A 130 -15.64 -16.15 12.65
CA ARG A 130 -15.60 -17.16 13.72
C ARG A 130 -15.98 -16.59 15.09
N ALA A 131 -15.52 -15.38 15.42
CA ALA A 131 -15.88 -14.73 16.67
C ALA A 131 -17.39 -14.48 16.76
N ALA A 132 -18.02 -13.97 15.69
CA ALA A 132 -19.46 -13.76 15.64
C ALA A 132 -20.26 -15.06 15.85
N ARG A 133 -19.81 -16.18 15.25
CA ARG A 133 -20.47 -17.49 15.43
C ARG A 133 -20.34 -18.08 16.83
N LEU A 134 -19.31 -17.70 17.59
CA LEU A 134 -19.12 -18.16 18.97
C LEU A 134 -19.92 -17.32 19.98
N GLU A 135 -20.33 -16.10 19.61
CA GLU A 135 -21.21 -15.27 20.43
C GLU A 135 -22.70 -15.66 20.26
N GLU A 136 -23.04 -16.36 19.18
CA GLU A 136 -24.39 -16.85 18.88
C GLU A 136 -24.68 -18.27 19.42
N ALA A 137 -23.67 -18.99 19.91
CA ALA A 137 -23.74 -20.38 20.37
C ALA A 137 -23.59 -20.49 21.90
#